data_AF-A0A063BG24-F1
#
_entry.id   AF-A0A063BG24-F1
#
_cell.length_a   1.000
_cell.length_b   1.000
_cell.length_c   1.000
_cell.angle_alpha   90.00
_cell.angle_beta   90.00
_cell.angle_gamma   90.00
#
_symmetry.space_group_name_H-M   'P 1'
#
loop_
_entity.id
_entity.type
_entity.pdbx_description
1 polymer ?
#
loop_
_entity_poly.entity_id
_entity_poly.type
_entity_poly.pdbx_seq_one_letter_code
_entity_poly.pdbx_strand_id
1 'polypeptide(L)'
;ALAKIASAMPADKRAALDRLPVFAPSFHIDDTFAAKVDTIHQAVDTRHVVSFAYRDRLDAHTQRRVWPLGLVYWGGRWTIGAWCELREDFRNFDVARMDDLTMREAFPDQEGRRLADFLRAATASKQ
;
A
#
# COMPACT_ATOMS: atom_id res chain seq x y z
N ALA A 1 5.72 11.47 -6.03
CA ALA A 1 4.39 10.86 -5.82
C ALA A 1 3.18 11.64 -6.39
N LEU A 2 3.20 12.98 -6.51
CA LEU A 2 2.06 13.73 -7.11
C LEU A 2 1.89 13.51 -8.64
N ALA A 3 2.97 13.10 -9.32
CA ALA A 3 2.97 12.87 -10.78
C ALA A 3 2.14 11.65 -11.24
N LYS A 4 1.93 10.64 -10.40
CA LYS A 4 1.15 9.44 -10.77
C LYS A 4 -0.37 9.65 -10.66
N ILE A 5 -0.82 10.47 -9.71
CA ILE A 5 -2.24 10.84 -9.59
C ILE A 5 -2.69 11.67 -10.81
N ALA A 6 -1.80 12.50 -11.37
CA ALA A 6 -2.07 13.24 -12.61
C ALA A 6 -2.21 12.36 -13.87
N SER A 7 -1.66 11.14 -13.85
CA SER A 7 -1.68 10.19 -14.97
C SER A 7 -3.00 9.43 -15.10
N ALA A 8 -3.75 9.26 -14.01
CA ALA A 8 -4.99 8.50 -13.98
C ALA A 8 -6.25 9.33 -14.33
N MET A 9 -6.07 10.60 -14.68
CA MET A 9 -7.16 11.51 -15.03
C MET A 9 -7.22 11.80 -16.54
N PRO A 10 -8.44 11.90 -17.12
CA PRO A 10 -8.62 12.29 -18.51
C PRO A 10 -8.09 13.71 -18.75
N ALA A 11 -7.59 13.96 -19.96
CA ALA A 11 -6.77 15.14 -20.29
C ALA A 11 -7.52 16.46 -20.08
N ASP A 12 -8.85 16.44 -20.16
CA ASP A 12 -9.77 17.56 -19.89
C ASP A 12 -9.69 18.06 -18.43
N LYS A 13 -9.30 17.21 -17.48
CA LYS A 13 -9.20 17.58 -16.06
C LYS A 13 -7.78 17.95 -15.60
N ARG A 14 -6.76 17.78 -16.45
CA ARG A 14 -5.39 18.25 -16.14
C ARG A 14 -5.27 19.77 -16.19
N ALA A 15 -5.94 20.41 -17.15
CA ALA A 15 -5.96 21.87 -17.28
C ALA A 15 -6.68 22.60 -16.12
N ALA A 16 -7.41 21.87 -15.27
CA ALA A 16 -8.05 22.43 -14.08
C ALA A 16 -7.05 22.59 -12.90
N LEU A 17 -5.93 21.86 -12.90
CA LEU A 17 -4.94 21.92 -11.83
C LEU A 17 -4.13 23.22 -11.85
N ASP A 18 -3.79 23.75 -13.03
CA ASP A 18 -3.04 25.01 -13.16
C ASP A 18 -3.81 26.25 -12.65
N ARG A 19 -5.13 26.15 -12.48
CA ARG A 19 -5.99 27.25 -12.01
C ARG A 19 -6.35 27.17 -10.53
N LEU A 20 -6.03 26.06 -9.87
CA LEU A 20 -6.28 25.94 -8.45
C LEU A 20 -5.08 26.52 -7.71
N PRO A 21 -5.27 27.48 -6.78
CA PRO A 21 -4.21 27.90 -5.87
C PRO A 21 -4.04 26.79 -4.81
N VAL A 22 -3.75 25.57 -5.25
CA VAL A 22 -3.38 24.47 -4.38
C VAL A 22 -1.92 24.72 -4.03
N PHE A 23 -1.76 25.52 -2.99
CA PHE A 23 -0.59 25.41 -2.14
C PHE A 23 -0.71 24.05 -1.45
N ALA A 24 -0.24 23.00 -2.09
CA ALA A 24 0.19 21.82 -1.37
C ALA A 24 1.57 22.20 -0.86
N PRO A 25 1.76 22.50 0.44
CA PRO A 25 3.10 22.52 0.98
C PRO A 25 3.66 21.16 0.57
N SER A 26 4.88 21.14 0.07
CA SER A 26 5.71 19.95 0.13
C SER A 26 5.80 19.56 1.61
N PHE A 27 4.74 18.92 2.14
CA PHE A 27 4.79 18.10 3.32
C PHE A 27 6.06 17.30 3.12
N HIS A 28 6.98 17.40 4.05
CA HIS A 28 8.23 16.66 4.06
C HIS A 28 7.93 15.16 4.10
N ILE A 29 7.41 14.62 2.99
CA ILE A 29 7.35 13.21 2.73
C ILE A 29 8.79 12.88 2.43
N ASP A 30 9.46 12.39 3.46
CA ASP A 30 10.78 11.80 3.38
C ASP A 30 10.88 10.96 2.09
N ASP A 31 11.91 11.20 1.28
CA ASP A 31 12.07 10.55 -0.03
C ASP A 31 12.05 9.01 0.10
N THR A 32 12.53 8.49 1.23
CA THR A 32 12.49 7.06 1.56
C THR A 32 11.05 6.58 1.72
N PHE A 33 10.18 7.37 2.35
CA PHE A 33 8.77 7.03 2.48
C PHE A 33 8.06 7.03 1.12
N ALA A 34 8.33 8.02 0.28
CA ALA A 34 7.79 8.07 -1.07
C ALA A 34 8.22 6.83 -1.90
N ALA A 35 9.50 6.45 -1.82
CA ALA A 35 10.02 5.25 -2.49
C ALA A 35 9.35 3.96 -2.00
N LYS A 36 9.06 3.84 -0.68
CA LYS A 36 8.30 2.70 -0.14
C LYS A 36 6.90 2.61 -0.74
N VAL A 37 6.18 3.73 -0.78
CA VAL A 37 4.83 3.80 -1.36
C VAL A 37 4.86 3.42 -2.84
N ASP A 38 5.82 3.93 -3.60
CA ASP A 38 5.98 3.61 -5.03
C ASP A 38 6.29 2.12 -5.27
N THR A 39 7.17 1.53 -4.44
CA THR A 39 7.50 0.09 -4.50
C THR A 39 6.28 -0.78 -4.22
N ILE A 40 5.50 -0.44 -3.19
CA ILE A 40 4.28 -1.17 -2.84
C ILE A 40 3.24 -1.05 -3.95
N HIS A 41 3.04 0.16 -4.49
CA HIS A 41 2.10 0.38 -5.57
C HIS A 41 2.46 -0.49 -6.79
N GLN A 42 3.75 -0.53 -7.15
CA GLN A 42 4.23 -1.39 -8.22
C GLN A 42 3.97 -2.87 -7.91
N ALA A 43 4.27 -3.33 -6.69
CA ALA A 43 4.07 -4.71 -6.30
C ALA A 43 2.59 -5.14 -6.31
N VAL A 44 1.66 -4.25 -5.97
CA VAL A 44 0.21 -4.51 -6.11
C VAL A 44 -0.16 -4.69 -7.59
N ASP A 45 0.29 -3.77 -8.44
CA ASP A 45 -0.02 -3.75 -9.88
C ASP A 45 0.55 -4.98 -10.60
N THR A 46 1.79 -5.36 -10.29
CA THR A 46 2.48 -6.51 -10.90
C THR A 46 2.22 -7.82 -10.19
N ARG A 47 1.44 -7.85 -9.10
CA ARG A 47 1.19 -9.04 -8.26
C ARG A 47 2.48 -9.67 -7.73
N HIS A 48 3.36 -8.87 -7.15
CA HIS A 48 4.60 -9.34 -6.54
C HIS A 48 4.53 -9.32 -5.02
N VAL A 49 5.10 -10.34 -4.40
CA VAL A 49 5.28 -10.40 -2.95
C VAL A 49 6.16 -9.24 -2.52
N VAL A 50 5.88 -8.68 -1.36
CA VAL A 50 6.81 -7.77 -0.69
C VAL A 50 7.27 -8.37 0.63
N SER A 51 8.56 -8.24 0.91
CA SER A 51 9.13 -8.58 2.20
C SER A 51 9.63 -7.34 2.92
N PHE A 52 9.46 -7.28 4.23
CA PHE A 52 9.91 -6.17 5.06
C PHE A 52 10.08 -6.57 6.52
N ALA A 53 10.95 -5.83 7.22
CA ALA A 53 10.95 -5.80 8.68
C ALA A 53 9.74 -4.98 9.16
N TYR A 54 9.03 -5.50 10.16
CA TYR A 54 7.84 -4.85 10.70
C TYR A 54 7.92 -4.75 12.22
N ARG A 55 7.73 -3.53 12.72
CA ARG A 55 7.52 -3.23 14.13
C ARG A 55 6.04 -3.28 14.45
N ASP A 56 5.64 -4.23 15.29
CA ASP A 56 4.24 -4.31 15.74
C ASP A 56 3.91 -3.26 16.81
N ARG A 57 2.77 -3.39 17.50
CA ARG A 57 2.35 -2.41 18.53
C ARG A 57 3.01 -2.66 19.89
N LEU A 58 3.64 -3.82 20.08
CA LEU A 58 4.36 -4.22 21.28
C LEU A 58 5.88 -4.12 21.07
N ASP A 59 6.30 -3.43 20.01
CA ASP A 59 7.70 -3.25 19.59
C ASP A 59 8.42 -4.55 19.22
N ALA A 60 7.66 -5.63 18.93
CA ALA A 60 8.25 -6.85 18.44
C ALA A 60 8.63 -6.67 16.97
N HIS A 61 9.92 -6.89 16.69
CA HIS A 61 10.46 -6.88 15.33
C HIS A 61 10.24 -8.23 14.69
N THR A 62 9.63 -8.21 13.51
CA THR A 62 9.34 -9.43 12.78
C THR A 62 9.57 -9.26 11.30
N GLN A 63 10.08 -10.30 10.64
CA GLN A 63 10.12 -10.33 9.18
C GLN A 63 8.76 -10.78 8.64
N ARG A 64 8.30 -10.10 7.59
CA ARG A 64 7.02 -10.36 6.94
C ARG A 64 7.25 -10.55 5.46
N ARG A 65 6.55 -11.54 4.91
CA ARG A 65 6.31 -11.71 3.48
C ARG A 65 4.81 -11.67 3.28
N VAL A 66 4.34 -10.81 2.38
CA VAL A 66 2.92 -10.59 2.18
C VAL A 66 2.62 -10.40 0.69
N TRP A 67 1.41 -10.79 0.30
CA TRP A 67 0.87 -10.50 -1.02
C TRP A 67 0.10 -9.19 -0.89
N PRO A 68 0.65 -8.05 -1.35
CA PRO A 68 -0.04 -6.77 -1.25
C PRO A 68 -1.23 -6.78 -2.23
N LEU A 69 -2.44 -6.59 -1.70
CA LEU A 69 -3.69 -6.67 -2.47
C LEU A 69 -4.28 -5.29 -2.75
N GLY A 70 -3.98 -4.33 -1.89
CA GLY A 70 -4.41 -2.94 -2.05
C GLY A 70 -3.64 -2.01 -1.13
N LEU A 71 -3.47 -0.78 -1.57
CA LEU A 71 -2.82 0.30 -0.83
C LEU A 71 -3.85 1.42 -0.62
N VAL A 72 -4.02 1.84 0.64
CA VAL A 72 -5.08 2.76 1.04
C VAL A 72 -4.50 3.93 1.84
N TYR A 73 -5.00 5.13 1.56
CA TYR A 73 -4.65 6.36 2.28
C TYR A 73 -5.82 6.85 3.14
N TRP A 74 -5.56 7.07 4.43
CA TRP A 74 -6.54 7.49 5.44
C TRP A 74 -6.25 8.91 5.96
N GLY A 75 -6.10 9.91 5.08
CA GLY A 75 -5.96 11.31 5.49
C GLY A 75 -4.72 11.61 6.36
N GLY A 76 -3.63 10.89 6.13
CA GLY A 76 -2.36 11.07 6.86
C GLY A 76 -1.59 9.76 7.08
N ARG A 77 -2.24 8.62 6.87
CA ARG A 77 -1.66 7.29 7.07
C ARG A 77 -1.84 6.42 5.84
N TRP A 78 -0.77 5.74 5.42
CA TRP A 78 -0.80 4.73 4.36
C TRP A 78 -0.80 3.33 4.96
N THR A 79 -1.72 2.49 4.50
CA THR A 79 -1.79 1.08 4.90
C THR A 79 -1.93 0.17 3.69
N ILE A 80 -1.31 -1.01 3.75
CA ILE A 80 -1.59 -2.08 2.81
C ILE A 80 -2.56 -3.08 3.41
N GLY A 81 -3.56 -3.48 2.64
CA GLY A 81 -4.32 -4.72 2.87
C GLY A 81 -3.62 -5.85 2.13
N ALA A 82 -3.29 -6.93 2.84
CA ALA A 82 -2.45 -7.99 2.28
C ALA A 82 -2.78 -9.38 2.86
N TRP A 83 -2.51 -10.42 2.09
CA TRP A 83 -2.41 -11.79 2.60
C TRP A 83 -1.03 -12.00 3.23
N CYS A 84 -0.97 -12.39 4.51
CA CYS A 84 0.28 -12.61 5.22
C CYS A 84 0.65 -14.09 5.21
N GLU A 85 1.77 -14.45 4.59
CA GLU A 85 2.20 -15.85 4.48
C GLU A 85 2.51 -16.48 5.84
N LEU A 86 3.11 -15.73 6.77
CA LEU A 86 3.42 -16.25 8.10
C LEU A 86 2.19 -16.58 8.93
N ARG A 87 1.11 -15.82 8.76
CA ARG A 87 -0.12 -15.96 9.55
C ARG A 87 -1.21 -16.72 8.82
N GLU A 88 -1.00 -16.96 7.52
CA GLU A 88 -1.99 -17.53 6.61
C GLU A 88 -3.36 -16.84 6.73
N ASP A 89 -3.33 -15.50 6.78
CA ASP A 89 -4.52 -14.70 7.02
C ASP A 89 -4.36 -13.26 6.47
N PHE A 90 -5.49 -12.58 6.30
CA PHE A 90 -5.58 -11.19 5.87
C PHE A 90 -5.20 -10.21 6.97
N ARG A 91 -4.30 -9.27 6.66
CA ARG A 91 -3.89 -8.22 7.61
C ARG A 91 -3.68 -6.88 6.95
N ASN A 92 -3.84 -5.85 7.77
CA ASN A 92 -3.46 -4.48 7.41
C ASN A 92 -2.08 -4.16 8.01
N PHE A 93 -1.19 -3.62 7.20
CA PHE A 93 0.14 -3.18 7.64
C PHE A 93 0.31 -1.70 7.40
N ASP A 94 0.85 -1.00 8.38
CA ASP A 94 1.16 0.43 8.30
C ASP A 94 2.50 0.64 7.58
N VAL A 95 2.49 1.38 6.48
CA VAL A 95 3.70 1.64 5.67
C VAL A 95 4.76 2.41 6.46
N ALA A 96 4.34 3.23 7.43
CA ALA A 96 5.26 3.95 8.31
C ALA A 96 6.05 3.01 9.26
N ARG A 97 5.56 1.79 9.49
CA ARG A 97 6.18 0.78 10.37
C ARG A 97 6.98 -0.28 9.64
N MET A 98 7.16 -0.11 8.33
CA MET A 98 7.96 -1.00 7.48
C MET A 98 9.36 -0.45 7.28
N ASP A 99 10.34 -1.33 7.44
CA ASP A 99 11.74 -1.09 7.08
C ASP A 99 12.24 -2.24 6.18
N ASP A 100 13.35 -2.01 5.48
CA ASP A 100 13.96 -2.98 4.54
C ASP A 100 12.98 -3.56 3.51
N LEU A 101 12.03 -2.72 3.08
CA LEU A 101 11.02 -3.11 2.10
C LEU A 101 11.68 -3.50 0.78
N THR A 102 11.36 -4.70 0.31
CA THR A 102 11.82 -5.14 -0.99
C THR A 102 10.75 -5.94 -1.72
N MET A 103 10.65 -5.72 -3.04
CA MET A 103 9.83 -6.55 -3.92
C MET A 103 10.51 -7.92 -4.14
N ARG A 104 9.69 -8.94 -4.32
CA ARG A 104 10.07 -10.35 -4.40
C ARG A 104 9.42 -11.00 -5.62
N GLU A 105 9.25 -12.32 -5.62
CA GLU A 105 8.62 -13.06 -6.70
C GLU A 105 7.15 -12.67 -6.95
N ALA A 106 6.66 -12.95 -8.15
CA ALA A 106 5.23 -12.86 -8.46
C ALA A 106 4.43 -13.91 -7.67
N PHE A 107 3.23 -13.56 -7.21
CA PHE A 107 2.27 -14.48 -6.62
C PHE A 107 1.13 -14.80 -7.58
N PRO A 108 0.53 -16.01 -7.51
CA PRO A 108 -0.55 -16.41 -8.40
C PRO A 108 -1.88 -15.76 -8.01
N ASP A 109 -2.81 -15.78 -8.95
CA ASP A 109 -4.19 -15.38 -8.71
C ASP A 109 -4.98 -16.48 -7.97
N GLN A 110 -4.87 -16.53 -6.65
CA GLN A 110 -5.41 -17.62 -5.84
C GLN A 110 -6.67 -17.23 -5.05
N GLU A 111 -7.76 -17.99 -5.25
CA GLU A 111 -8.99 -17.86 -4.46
C GLU A 111 -8.74 -18.04 -2.96
N GLY A 112 -9.45 -17.28 -2.13
CA GLY A 112 -9.24 -17.20 -0.69
C GLY A 112 -8.09 -16.26 -0.29
N ARG A 113 -7.35 -15.69 -1.25
CA ARG A 113 -6.22 -14.77 -1.02
C ARG A 113 -6.29 -13.50 -1.87
N ARG A 114 -7.42 -13.26 -2.55
CA ARG A 114 -7.61 -12.10 -3.44
C ARG A 114 -8.05 -10.86 -2.67
N LEU A 115 -7.97 -9.69 -3.31
CA LEU A 115 -8.55 -8.46 -2.75
C LEU A 115 -10.06 -8.62 -2.45
N ALA A 116 -10.80 -9.33 -3.31
CA ALA A 116 -12.23 -9.59 -3.08
C ALA A 116 -12.47 -10.41 -1.80
N ASP A 117 -11.61 -11.41 -1.53
CA ASP A 117 -11.66 -12.20 -0.30
C ASP A 117 -11.33 -11.35 0.93
N PHE A 118 -10.30 -10.52 0.82
CA PHE A 118 -9.92 -9.55 1.86
C PHE A 118 -11.08 -8.62 2.22
N LEU A 119 -11.75 -8.03 1.23
CA LEU A 119 -12.87 -7.12 1.44
C LEU A 119 -14.05 -7.84 2.11
N ARG A 120 -14.37 -9.07 1.69
CA ARG A 120 -15.39 -9.91 2.35
C ARG A 120 -15.05 -10.16 3.82
N ALA A 121 -13.83 -10.58 4.11
CA ALA A 121 -13.37 -10.82 5.48
C ALA A 121 -13.43 -9.55 6.34
N ALA A 122 -12.98 -8.41 5.81
CA ALA A 122 -13.01 -7.13 6.52
C ALA A 122 -14.43 -6.62 6.82
N THR A 123 -15.41 -6.93 5.98
CA THR A 123 -16.83 -6.61 6.24
C THR A 123 -17.47 -7.56 7.26
N ALA A 124 -17.05 -8.83 7.31
CA ALA A 124 -17.58 -9.81 8.24
C ALA A 124 -17.14 -9.55 9.69
N SER A 125 -15.93 -9.04 9.91
CA SER A 125 -15.42 -8.72 11.27
C SER A 125 -16.02 -7.46 11.91
N LYS A 126 -16.97 -6.78 11.25
CA LYS A 126 -17.65 -5.57 11.76
C LYS A 126 -19.08 -5.83 12.28
N GLN A 127 -19.52 -7.08 12.34
CA GLN A 127 -20.79 -7.52 12.96
C GLN A 127 -20.49 -8.22 14.29
#